data_AF-A0A9Q9FCG2-F1
#
_entry.id   AF-A0A9Q9FCG2-F1
#
_cell.length_a   1.000
_cell.length_b   1.000
_cell.length_c   1.000
_cell.angle_alpha   90.00
_cell.angle_beta   90.00
_cell.angle_gamma   90.00
#
_symmetry.space_group_name_H-M   'P 1'
#
loop_
_entity.id
_entity.type
_entity.pdbx_description
1 polymer ?
#
loop_
_entity_poly.entity_id
_entity_poly.type
_entity_poly.pdbx_seq_one_letter_code
_entity_poly.pdbx_strand_id
1 'polypeptide(L)'
;MHAIELRTLYNSRNYEEIYKRIQQEMEKLVLRDKLCTDDLEGLQSSVEEEVRKCIHEQRGIPRPLVNIILLQGEDFERKMRSLVCSYLGSLCSVGYQEFLNCNFQKLSSLKGCLPWIEENVARIDLRYSHVPDDWNLPQEVLVKYYFMTKQRVCDYFFHNEVDEEDFIDAFNATVRYEKRLGRLFEKYGCSACTSRVPHADRAQPVSGLQENMCPHRTMISSLFIPNIEIYLRKSLGLLVEPDLKQEDVRVCIVSRFLDFFRGVEKVLKKIEYLDDKSVYRQFVNHCDEYLSLLMRKVSLSRDLYGSIIVLNTLLFIRETALDLLDRIMEKSGVEEDIPRIHAQIRRIERLQNAFIDDFLSSYFSGLDFATPEGLSKEIIGFLDENIMSERTKGIHEDVQITLLEGVISHAFSRIYSTRISPQISEALLFEVSEVKRHLRTKVSVVPLMDVVEKYLKIFLCPPDNEKCFVENFMLMSEGIFSFEQIVDNVGNEHEVDALYSAYEAAVGSTATLT
;
A
#
# COMPACT_ATOMS: atom_id res chain seq x y z
N MET A 1 15.39 -40.01 53.46
CA MET A 1 14.45 -39.33 54.37
C MET A 1 13.49 -40.33 55.03
N HIS A 2 13.28 -40.27 56.35
CA HIS A 2 12.22 -41.04 57.01
C HIS A 2 10.86 -40.37 56.74
N ALA A 3 9.84 -41.16 56.34
CA ALA A 3 8.49 -40.68 56.01
C ALA A 3 7.84 -39.79 57.08
N ILE A 4 8.27 -39.93 58.35
CA ILE A 4 7.79 -39.16 59.50
C ILE A 4 8.27 -37.69 59.43
N GLU A 5 9.49 -37.43 58.97
CA GLU A 5 10.05 -36.07 58.92
C GLU A 5 9.45 -35.23 57.78
N LEU A 6 9.20 -35.86 56.64
CA LEU A 6 8.49 -35.26 55.50
C LEU A 6 7.05 -34.88 55.90
N ARG A 7 6.36 -35.76 56.63
CA ARG A 7 5.03 -35.49 57.21
C ARG A 7 5.03 -34.37 58.26
N THR A 8 6.12 -34.20 59.00
CA THR A 8 6.25 -33.14 60.02
C THR A 8 6.51 -31.76 59.36
N LEU A 9 7.35 -31.71 58.34
CA LEU A 9 7.60 -30.51 57.52
C LEU A 9 6.39 -30.15 56.64
N TYR A 10 5.66 -31.16 56.18
CA TYR A 10 4.38 -31.03 55.49
C TYR A 10 3.34 -30.31 56.37
N ASN A 11 3.20 -30.75 57.63
CA ASN A 11 2.28 -30.12 58.58
C ASN A 11 2.64 -28.67 58.92
N SER A 12 3.89 -28.25 58.73
CA SER A 12 4.35 -26.88 59.00
C SER A 12 4.23 -25.94 57.79
N ARG A 13 3.87 -26.45 56.59
CA ARG A 13 3.74 -25.67 55.33
C ARG A 13 4.96 -24.82 54.95
N ASN A 14 6.16 -25.19 55.42
CA ASN A 14 7.39 -24.48 55.09
C ASN A 14 7.97 -24.95 53.75
N TYR A 15 7.37 -24.50 52.64
CA TYR A 15 7.69 -24.95 51.28
C TYR A 15 9.14 -24.64 50.85
N GLU A 16 9.77 -23.60 51.41
CA GLU A 16 11.17 -23.30 51.14
C GLU A 16 12.11 -24.33 51.78
N GLU A 17 11.80 -24.77 52.99
CA GLU A 17 12.56 -25.82 53.67
C GLU A 17 12.33 -27.20 53.05
N ILE A 18 11.10 -27.49 52.60
CA ILE A 18 10.78 -28.68 51.81
C ILE A 18 11.59 -28.69 50.51
N TYR A 19 11.60 -27.57 49.76
CA TYR A 19 12.37 -27.46 48.51
C TYR A 19 13.88 -27.64 48.73
N LYS A 20 14.48 -26.94 49.71
CA LYS A 20 15.91 -27.06 50.03
C LYS A 20 16.30 -28.47 50.43
N ARG A 21 15.44 -29.19 51.16
CA ARG A 21 15.70 -30.59 51.55
C ARG A 21 15.54 -31.58 50.40
N ILE A 22 14.52 -31.42 49.55
CA ILE A 22 14.38 -32.24 48.33
C ILE A 22 15.62 -32.03 47.45
N GLN A 23 16.06 -30.78 47.26
CA GLN A 23 17.26 -30.47 46.47
C GLN A 23 18.53 -31.06 47.10
N GLN A 24 18.74 -30.94 48.41
CA GLN A 24 19.88 -31.53 49.13
C GLN A 24 19.90 -33.05 49.09
N GLU A 25 18.75 -33.72 49.13
CA GLU A 25 18.67 -35.17 48.99
C GLU A 25 18.87 -35.61 47.53
N MET A 26 18.47 -34.80 46.54
CA MET A 26 18.74 -35.04 45.10
C MET A 26 20.22 -34.91 44.76
N GLU A 27 20.88 -33.91 45.34
CA GLU A 27 22.33 -33.71 45.25
C GLU A 27 23.12 -34.84 45.96
N LYS A 28 22.49 -35.56 46.90
CA LYS A 28 23.15 -36.60 47.73
C LYS A 28 23.04 -38.03 47.23
N LEU A 29 22.14 -38.42 46.32
CA LEU A 29 22.08 -39.69 45.53
C LEU A 29 20.64 -40.05 45.14
N VAL A 30 20.45 -40.63 43.94
CA VAL A 30 19.39 -41.60 43.54
C VAL A 30 18.10 -41.52 44.38
N LEU A 31 17.31 -40.46 44.18
CA LEU A 31 16.05 -40.25 44.92
C LEU A 31 14.85 -41.02 44.34
N ARG A 32 14.98 -41.61 43.15
CA ARG A 32 13.91 -42.43 42.55
C ARG A 32 13.63 -43.72 43.32
N ASP A 33 14.61 -44.26 44.06
CA ASP A 33 14.47 -45.57 44.72
C ASP A 33 14.08 -45.50 46.21
N LYS A 34 13.89 -44.30 46.79
CA LYS A 34 13.73 -44.11 48.25
C LYS A 34 12.43 -43.44 48.71
N LEU A 35 11.53 -43.06 47.80
CA LEU A 35 10.18 -42.60 48.15
C LEU A 35 9.18 -43.71 47.84
N CYS A 36 8.36 -44.10 48.82
CA CYS A 36 7.20 -44.96 48.56
C CYS A 36 6.24 -44.21 47.63
N THR A 37 5.61 -44.90 46.67
CA THR A 37 4.63 -44.33 45.72
C THR A 37 3.57 -43.49 46.44
N ASP A 38 3.12 -43.94 47.61
CA ASP A 38 2.07 -43.30 48.41
C ASP A 38 2.50 -41.93 48.97
N ASP A 39 3.78 -41.75 49.34
CA ASP A 39 4.27 -40.48 49.90
C ASP A 39 4.48 -39.43 48.78
N LEU A 40 4.80 -39.87 47.55
CA LEU A 40 4.91 -39.02 46.38
C LEU A 40 3.52 -38.55 45.89
N GLU A 41 2.54 -39.45 45.86
CA GLU A 41 1.14 -39.12 45.58
C GLU A 41 0.54 -38.16 46.63
N GLY A 42 0.90 -38.35 47.91
CA GLY A 42 0.53 -37.43 49.00
C GLY A 42 1.12 -36.03 48.83
N LEU A 43 2.39 -35.93 48.42
CA LEU A 43 3.03 -34.65 48.10
C LEU A 43 2.38 -33.97 46.88
N GLN A 44 2.11 -34.73 45.81
CA GLN A 44 1.42 -34.23 44.61
C GLN A 44 0.06 -33.65 44.95
N SER A 45 -0.75 -34.39 45.71
CA SER A 45 -2.09 -33.97 46.12
C SER A 45 -2.06 -32.68 46.96
N SER A 46 -1.06 -32.52 47.82
CA SER A 46 -0.92 -31.30 48.62
C SER A 46 -0.41 -30.11 47.84
N VAL A 47 0.53 -30.32 46.90
CA VAL A 47 0.98 -29.26 46.00
C VAL A 47 -0.20 -28.78 45.15
N GLU A 48 -1.01 -29.71 44.64
CA GLU A 48 -2.26 -29.40 43.93
C GLU A 48 -3.23 -28.57 44.77
N GLU A 49 -3.46 -28.95 46.03
CA GLU A 49 -4.36 -28.23 46.95
C GLU A 49 -3.85 -26.82 47.26
N GLU A 50 -2.56 -26.66 47.56
CA GLU A 50 -2.00 -25.35 47.90
C GLU A 50 -1.96 -24.43 46.68
N VAL A 51 -1.65 -24.95 45.49
CA VAL A 51 -1.73 -24.18 44.23
C VAL A 51 -3.18 -23.75 43.96
N ARG A 52 -4.15 -24.65 44.13
CA ARG A 52 -5.58 -24.31 43.99
C ARG A 52 -5.98 -23.20 44.96
N LYS A 53 -5.56 -23.31 46.22
CA LYS A 53 -5.82 -22.30 47.25
C LYS A 53 -5.18 -20.95 46.90
N CYS A 54 -3.92 -20.94 46.46
CA CYS A 54 -3.24 -19.73 46.03
C CYS A 54 -4.01 -19.02 44.90
N ILE A 55 -4.43 -19.78 43.87
CA ILE A 55 -5.22 -19.22 42.76
C ILE A 55 -6.56 -18.68 43.24
N HIS A 56 -7.29 -19.42 44.08
CA HIS A 56 -8.59 -19.00 44.60
C HIS A 56 -8.51 -17.74 45.48
N GLU A 57 -7.48 -17.66 46.32
CA GLU A 57 -7.16 -16.48 47.14
C GLU A 57 -6.53 -15.34 46.32
N GLN A 58 -6.38 -15.51 45.00
CA GLN A 58 -5.78 -14.53 44.09
C GLN A 58 -4.32 -14.16 44.46
N ARG A 59 -3.60 -15.10 45.07
CA ARG A 59 -2.18 -15.00 45.40
C ARG A 59 -1.34 -15.65 44.29
N GLY A 60 -0.18 -15.08 43.99
CA GLY A 60 0.78 -15.71 43.08
C GLY A 60 1.24 -17.06 43.62
N ILE A 61 1.59 -18.01 42.74
CA ILE A 61 2.14 -19.30 43.18
C ILE A 61 3.55 -19.06 43.71
N PRO A 62 3.84 -19.39 44.98
CA PRO A 62 5.18 -19.26 45.54
C PRO A 62 6.24 -20.00 44.72
N ARG A 63 7.38 -19.36 44.46
CA ARG A 63 8.52 -19.96 43.74
C ARG A 63 8.94 -21.34 44.27
N PRO A 64 8.98 -21.61 45.60
CA PRO A 64 9.29 -22.95 46.09
C PRO A 64 8.30 -24.03 45.61
N LEU A 65 7.01 -23.71 45.49
CA LEU A 65 6.00 -24.64 44.98
C LEU A 65 6.18 -24.90 43.48
N VAL A 66 6.48 -23.86 42.70
CA VAL A 66 6.82 -24.02 41.27
C VAL A 66 8.02 -24.95 41.10
N ASN A 67 9.09 -24.74 41.87
CA ASN A 67 10.26 -25.59 41.77
C ASN A 67 9.96 -27.05 42.18
N ILE A 68 9.12 -27.28 43.19
CA ILE A 68 8.69 -28.64 43.56
C ILE A 68 7.94 -29.31 42.41
N ILE A 69 7.08 -28.58 41.67
CA ILE A 69 6.37 -29.11 40.50
C ILE A 69 7.37 -29.54 39.42
N LEU A 70 8.34 -28.68 39.09
CA LEU A 70 9.36 -28.95 38.07
C LEU A 70 10.26 -30.14 38.45
N LEU A 71 10.58 -30.30 39.73
CA LEU A 71 11.43 -31.38 40.21
C LEU A 71 10.78 -32.78 40.11
N GLN A 72 9.45 -32.85 40.00
CA GLN A 72 8.72 -34.13 39.92
C GLN A 72 8.61 -34.70 38.50
N GLY A 73 9.05 -33.96 37.48
CA GLY A 73 9.12 -34.41 36.10
C GLY A 73 7.96 -33.96 35.21
N GLU A 74 8.13 -34.16 33.90
CA GLU A 74 7.31 -33.56 32.83
C GLU A 74 5.82 -33.93 32.91
N ASP A 75 5.47 -35.15 33.35
CA ASP A 75 4.07 -35.58 33.42
C ASP A 75 3.29 -34.85 34.52
N PHE A 76 3.92 -34.66 35.69
CA PHE A 76 3.31 -33.89 36.77
C PHE A 76 3.28 -32.39 36.43
N GLU A 77 4.34 -31.87 35.81
CA GLU A 77 4.36 -30.50 35.31
C GLU A 77 3.22 -30.23 34.32
N ARG A 78 3.01 -31.12 33.34
CA ARG A 78 1.92 -31.01 32.35
C ARG A 78 0.54 -31.04 33.02
N LYS A 79 0.35 -31.93 34.00
CA LYS A 79 -0.88 -32.00 34.81
C LYS A 79 -1.11 -30.69 35.56
N MET A 80 -0.09 -30.19 36.26
CA MET A 80 -0.16 -28.95 37.02
C MET A 80 -0.43 -27.73 36.13
N ARG A 81 0.25 -27.62 34.99
CA ARG A 81 0.00 -26.58 34.00
C ARG A 81 -1.47 -26.57 33.56
N SER A 82 -2.01 -27.72 33.16
CA SER A 82 -3.41 -27.84 32.74
C SER A 82 -4.38 -27.41 33.85
N LEU A 83 -4.12 -27.85 35.08
CA LEU A 83 -4.91 -27.54 36.26
C LEU A 83 -4.86 -26.04 36.60
N VAL A 84 -3.68 -25.42 36.56
CA VAL A 84 -3.51 -23.98 36.79
C VAL A 84 -4.23 -23.17 35.71
N CYS A 85 -4.08 -23.50 34.42
CA CYS A 85 -4.80 -22.84 33.33
C CYS A 85 -6.33 -22.97 33.46
N SER A 86 -6.80 -24.14 33.92
CA SER A 86 -8.22 -24.40 34.15
C SER A 86 -8.78 -23.54 35.27
N TYR A 87 -8.18 -23.58 36.47
CA TYR A 87 -8.64 -22.81 37.62
C TYR A 87 -8.51 -21.31 37.43
N LEU A 88 -7.35 -20.85 36.95
CA LEU A 88 -7.12 -19.44 36.70
C LEU A 88 -8.13 -18.91 35.69
N GLY A 89 -8.32 -19.63 34.58
CA GLY A 89 -9.27 -19.22 33.57
C GLY A 89 -10.72 -19.27 34.05
N SER A 90 -11.12 -20.22 34.90
CA SER A 90 -12.46 -20.23 35.49
C SER A 90 -12.69 -19.00 36.39
N LEU A 91 -11.75 -18.68 37.26
CA LEU A 91 -11.83 -17.52 38.15
C LEU A 91 -11.88 -16.20 37.36
N CYS A 92 -11.00 -16.07 36.37
CA CYS A 92 -10.96 -14.92 35.48
C CYS A 92 -12.25 -14.76 34.68
N SER A 93 -12.80 -15.86 34.15
CA SER A 93 -14.07 -15.85 33.40
C SER A 93 -15.23 -15.37 34.26
N VAL A 94 -15.34 -15.76 35.53
CA VAL A 94 -16.42 -15.26 36.40
C VAL A 94 -16.35 -13.74 36.56
N GLY A 95 -15.18 -13.22 36.93
CA GLY A 95 -14.99 -11.78 37.13
C GLY A 95 -15.21 -10.98 35.84
N TYR A 96 -14.79 -11.50 34.68
CA TYR A 96 -15.03 -10.83 33.41
C TYR A 96 -16.48 -10.90 32.94
N GLN A 97 -17.19 -12.00 33.23
CA GLN A 97 -18.61 -12.12 32.89
C GLN A 97 -19.44 -11.08 33.65
N GLU A 98 -19.16 -10.90 34.94
CA GLU A 98 -19.78 -9.84 35.76
C GLU A 98 -19.47 -8.46 35.18
N PHE A 99 -18.21 -8.20 34.83
CA PHE A 99 -17.81 -6.94 34.19
C PHE A 99 -18.58 -6.69 32.88
N LEU A 100 -18.65 -7.68 32.00
CA LEU A 100 -19.38 -7.58 30.72
C LEU A 100 -20.86 -7.29 30.94
N ASN A 101 -21.51 -7.99 31.88
CA ASN A 101 -22.92 -7.79 32.18
C ASN A 101 -23.24 -6.35 32.62
N CYS A 102 -22.32 -5.69 33.33
CA CYS A 102 -22.52 -4.33 33.81
C CYS A 102 -22.11 -3.25 32.80
N ASN A 103 -21.11 -3.52 31.95
CA ASN A 103 -20.43 -2.49 31.16
C ASN A 103 -20.62 -2.61 29.64
N PHE A 104 -21.09 -3.74 29.14
CA PHE A 104 -21.32 -3.94 27.71
C PHE A 104 -22.78 -3.66 27.33
N GLN A 105 -23.05 -2.45 26.86
CA GLN A 105 -24.40 -2.01 26.45
C GLN A 105 -24.49 -1.74 24.95
N LYS A 106 -23.39 -1.31 24.34
CA LYS A 106 -23.28 -0.97 22.91
C LYS A 106 -21.91 -1.38 22.38
N LEU A 107 -21.70 -1.34 21.07
CA LEU A 107 -20.47 -1.83 20.48
C LEU A 107 -19.25 -1.01 20.93
N SER A 108 -19.39 0.32 21.09
CA SER A 108 -18.32 1.18 21.62
C SER A 108 -17.95 0.87 23.08
N SER A 109 -18.74 0.08 23.83
CA SER A 109 -18.33 -0.45 25.14
C SER A 109 -17.04 -1.28 25.06
N LEU A 110 -16.66 -1.76 23.87
CA LEU A 110 -15.34 -2.38 23.63
C LEU A 110 -14.17 -1.45 24.00
N LYS A 111 -14.35 -0.12 23.92
CA LYS A 111 -13.36 0.87 24.38
C LYS A 111 -13.03 0.75 25.86
N GLY A 112 -13.97 0.26 26.68
CA GLY A 112 -13.75 -0.04 28.10
C GLY A 112 -13.34 -1.49 28.34
N CYS A 113 -13.92 -2.43 27.59
CA CYS A 113 -13.68 -3.87 27.79
C CYS A 113 -12.25 -4.29 27.44
N LEU A 114 -11.70 -3.79 26.33
CA LEU A 114 -10.36 -4.16 25.87
C LEU A 114 -9.23 -3.65 26.77
N PRO A 115 -9.23 -2.39 27.26
CA PRO A 115 -8.25 -1.99 28.28
C PRO A 115 -8.39 -2.75 29.58
N TRP A 116 -9.62 -3.10 30.00
CA TRP A 116 -9.80 -3.97 31.17
C TRP A 116 -9.14 -5.33 30.97
N ILE A 117 -9.28 -5.93 29.78
CA ILE A 117 -8.59 -7.17 29.42
C ILE A 117 -7.07 -6.98 29.50
N GLU A 118 -6.53 -5.94 28.87
CA GLU A 118 -5.09 -5.65 28.84
C GLU A 118 -4.51 -5.51 30.26
N GLU A 119 -5.19 -4.78 31.14
CA GLU A 119 -4.77 -4.60 32.53
C GLU A 119 -4.83 -5.93 33.33
N ASN A 120 -5.87 -6.74 33.13
CA ASN A 120 -5.97 -8.03 33.83
C ASN A 120 -4.92 -9.03 33.36
N VAL A 121 -4.64 -9.07 32.06
CA VAL A 121 -3.59 -9.92 31.49
C VAL A 121 -2.23 -9.50 32.04
N ALA A 122 -1.93 -8.21 32.11
CA ALA A 122 -0.69 -7.70 32.72
C ALA A 122 -0.60 -8.02 34.22
N ARG A 123 -1.72 -7.96 34.96
CA ARG A 123 -1.76 -8.36 36.38
C ARG A 123 -1.47 -9.85 36.57
N ILE A 124 -1.96 -10.70 35.67
CA ILE A 124 -1.66 -12.14 35.69
C ILE A 124 -0.19 -12.37 35.41
N ASP A 125 0.36 -11.73 34.37
CA ASP A 125 1.77 -11.82 34.01
C ASP A 125 2.69 -11.47 35.19
N LEU A 126 2.41 -10.35 35.88
CA LEU A 126 3.16 -9.94 37.06
C LEU A 126 3.00 -10.90 38.23
N ARG A 127 1.75 -11.30 38.55
CA ARG A 127 1.42 -12.14 39.71
C ARG A 127 2.01 -13.54 39.60
N TYR A 128 2.13 -14.07 38.38
CA TYR A 128 2.64 -15.41 38.11
C TYR A 128 4.00 -15.40 37.40
N SER A 129 4.76 -14.32 37.53
CA SER A 129 6.11 -14.16 36.95
C SER A 129 7.15 -15.21 37.37
N HIS A 130 6.88 -15.98 38.43
CA HIS A 130 7.72 -17.09 38.88
C HIS A 130 7.36 -18.43 38.23
N VAL A 131 6.23 -18.52 37.52
CA VAL A 131 5.81 -19.70 36.77
C VAL A 131 6.60 -19.75 35.45
N PRO A 132 6.94 -20.95 34.94
CA PRO A 132 7.64 -21.09 33.67
C PRO A 132 6.93 -20.36 32.52
N ASP A 133 7.72 -19.64 31.73
CA ASP A 133 7.26 -18.82 30.61
C ASP A 133 6.46 -19.65 29.58
N ASP A 134 6.85 -20.90 29.35
CA ASP A 134 6.25 -21.82 28.38
C ASP A 134 4.85 -22.32 28.81
N TRP A 135 4.43 -22.09 30.06
CA TRP A 135 3.07 -22.36 30.51
C TRP A 135 2.04 -21.41 29.87
N ASN A 136 2.48 -20.24 29.40
CA ASN A 136 1.69 -19.26 28.64
C ASN A 136 0.39 -18.80 29.35
N LEU A 137 0.39 -18.70 30.69
CA LEU A 137 -0.80 -18.36 31.46
C LEU A 137 -1.52 -17.06 31.01
N PRO A 138 -0.81 -15.95 30.70
CA PRO A 138 -1.47 -14.71 30.25
C PRO A 138 -2.21 -14.91 28.92
N GLN A 139 -1.66 -15.71 28.01
CA GLN A 139 -2.26 -15.98 26.71
C GLN A 139 -3.51 -16.87 26.83
N GLU A 140 -3.46 -17.91 27.68
CA GLU A 140 -4.62 -18.78 27.95
C GLU A 140 -5.82 -18.00 28.48
N VAL A 141 -5.55 -17.06 29.40
CA VAL A 141 -6.59 -16.20 29.96
C VAL A 141 -7.09 -15.18 28.93
N LEU A 142 -6.19 -14.60 28.13
CA LEU A 142 -6.56 -13.70 27.04
C LEU A 142 -7.52 -14.37 26.05
N VAL A 143 -7.24 -15.61 25.65
CA VAL A 143 -8.11 -16.37 24.75
C VAL A 143 -9.51 -16.55 25.34
N LYS A 144 -9.61 -16.88 26.64
CA LYS A 144 -10.90 -16.99 27.33
C LYS A 144 -11.67 -15.65 27.34
N TYR A 145 -10.99 -14.54 27.62
CA TYR A 145 -11.61 -13.22 27.54
C TYR A 145 -12.10 -12.92 26.13
N TYR A 146 -11.29 -13.17 25.10
CA TYR A 146 -11.70 -12.97 23.70
C TYR A 146 -12.92 -13.81 23.33
N PHE A 147 -13.02 -15.07 23.75
CA PHE A 147 -14.22 -15.87 23.49
C PHE A 147 -15.49 -15.24 24.10
N MET A 148 -15.40 -14.77 25.34
CA MET A 148 -16.54 -14.13 26.02
C MET A 148 -16.91 -12.78 25.38
N THR A 149 -15.92 -11.97 25.03
CA THR A 149 -16.13 -10.72 24.30
C THR A 149 -16.76 -10.98 22.94
N LYS A 150 -16.25 -11.99 22.20
CA LYS A 150 -16.78 -12.40 20.90
C LYS A 150 -18.25 -12.76 20.99
N GLN A 151 -18.63 -13.58 21.98
CA GLN A 151 -20.03 -13.96 22.18
C GLN A 151 -20.92 -12.73 22.36
N ARG A 152 -20.52 -11.78 23.23
CA ARG A 152 -21.27 -10.53 23.45
C ARG A 152 -21.37 -9.65 22.22
N VAL A 153 -20.30 -9.55 21.44
CA VAL A 153 -20.29 -8.76 20.19
C VAL A 153 -21.17 -9.41 19.12
N CYS A 154 -21.13 -10.75 18.99
CA CYS A 154 -22.03 -11.48 18.10
C CYS A 154 -23.50 -11.28 18.49
N ASP A 155 -23.83 -11.39 19.78
CA ASP A 155 -25.17 -11.14 20.29
C ASP A 155 -25.63 -9.72 19.95
N TYR A 156 -24.73 -8.73 20.08
CA TYR A 156 -25.05 -7.35 19.72
C TYR A 156 -25.37 -7.20 18.23
N PHE A 157 -24.50 -7.71 17.33
CA PHE A 157 -24.71 -7.66 15.89
C PHE A 157 -25.98 -8.39 15.43
N PHE A 158 -26.39 -9.44 16.14
CA PHE A 158 -27.58 -10.21 15.80
C PHE A 158 -28.89 -9.55 16.25
N HIS A 159 -28.86 -8.83 17.37
CA HIS A 159 -30.07 -8.31 18.01
C HIS A 159 -30.30 -6.80 17.85
N ASN A 160 -29.30 -6.03 17.43
CA ASN A 160 -29.37 -4.56 17.39
C ASN A 160 -29.02 -4.02 16.00
N GLU A 161 -29.62 -2.88 15.66
CA GLU A 161 -29.15 -2.07 14.54
C GLU A 161 -27.81 -1.43 14.89
N VAL A 162 -26.87 -1.47 13.94
CA VAL A 162 -25.51 -1.00 14.15
C VAL A 162 -25.42 0.47 13.80
N ASP A 163 -25.18 1.32 14.80
CA ASP A 163 -24.85 2.73 14.58
C ASP A 163 -23.45 2.90 13.97
N GLU A 164 -23.30 3.81 13.00
CA GLU A 164 -22.03 4.00 12.28
C GLU A 164 -20.91 4.51 13.19
N GLU A 165 -21.19 5.47 14.06
CA GLU A 165 -20.19 6.03 14.97
C GLU A 165 -19.76 4.99 16.00
N ASP A 166 -20.74 4.28 16.56
CA ASP A 166 -20.53 3.16 17.49
C ASP A 166 -19.65 2.06 16.88
N PHE A 167 -19.90 1.70 15.61
CA PHE A 167 -19.11 0.73 14.86
C PHE A 167 -17.67 1.16 14.67
N ILE A 168 -17.44 2.39 14.19
CA ILE A 168 -16.10 2.91 13.89
C ILE A 168 -15.27 3.03 15.16
N ASP A 169 -15.89 3.52 16.22
CA ASP A 169 -15.26 3.65 17.52
C ASP A 169 -14.82 2.31 18.09
N ALA A 170 -15.68 1.31 17.98
CA ALA A 170 -15.40 -0.04 18.43
C ALA A 170 -14.35 -0.75 17.57
N PHE A 171 -14.43 -0.62 16.24
CA PHE A 171 -13.47 -1.21 15.31
C PHE A 171 -12.06 -0.65 15.55
N ASN A 172 -11.94 0.67 15.65
CA ASN A 172 -10.67 1.34 15.90
C ASN A 172 -10.05 0.94 17.24
N ALA A 173 -10.88 0.80 18.29
CA ALA A 173 -10.42 0.30 19.58
C ALA A 173 -9.94 -1.14 19.46
N THR A 174 -10.74 -2.01 18.85
CA THR A 174 -10.43 -3.44 18.67
C THR A 174 -9.09 -3.66 17.98
N VAL A 175 -8.90 -3.08 16.79
CA VAL A 175 -7.64 -3.19 16.05
C VAL A 175 -6.45 -2.67 16.87
N ARG A 176 -6.63 -1.57 17.61
CA ARG A 176 -5.56 -1.00 18.44
C ARG A 176 -5.14 -1.92 19.59
N TYR A 177 -6.09 -2.47 20.34
CA TYR A 177 -5.79 -3.31 21.50
C TYR A 177 -5.35 -4.71 21.08
N GLU A 178 -5.98 -5.32 20.08
CA GLU A 178 -5.53 -6.62 19.57
C GLU A 178 -4.11 -6.56 18.97
N LYS A 179 -3.72 -5.46 18.30
CA LYS A 179 -2.31 -5.27 17.86
C LYS A 179 -1.32 -5.28 19.02
N ARG A 180 -1.68 -4.73 20.19
CA ARG A 180 -0.80 -4.71 21.37
C ARG A 180 -0.74 -6.06 22.06
N LEU A 181 -1.91 -6.66 22.27
CA LEU A 181 -2.05 -7.97 22.91
C LEU A 181 -1.56 -9.12 22.01
N GLY A 182 -1.55 -8.90 20.70
CA GLY A 182 -1.06 -9.81 19.65
C GLY A 182 0.37 -10.31 19.88
N ARG A 183 1.22 -9.51 20.54
CA ARG A 183 2.61 -9.89 20.89
C ARG A 183 2.69 -11.15 21.75
N LEU A 184 1.65 -11.44 22.54
CA LEU A 184 1.59 -12.66 23.35
C LEU A 184 1.44 -13.92 22.48
N PHE A 185 0.87 -13.80 21.28
CA PHE A 185 0.76 -14.91 20.34
C PHE A 185 2.04 -15.14 19.53
N GLU A 186 2.82 -14.09 19.30
CA GLU A 186 4.10 -14.14 18.56
C GLU A 186 5.20 -14.85 19.37
N LYS A 187 5.25 -14.65 20.69
CA LYS A 187 6.33 -15.18 21.55
C LYS A 187 6.29 -16.71 21.72
N TYR A 188 5.11 -17.32 21.75
CA TYR A 188 4.96 -18.73 22.15
C TYR A 188 4.03 -19.57 21.25
N GLY A 189 3.49 -18.99 20.17
CA GLY A 189 2.42 -19.62 19.40
C GLY A 189 1.12 -19.74 20.20
N CYS A 190 0.03 -20.20 19.58
CA CYS A 190 -1.25 -20.38 20.29
C CYS A 190 -1.46 -21.84 20.67
N SER A 191 -1.57 -22.11 21.97
CA SER A 191 -1.85 -23.45 22.53
C SER A 191 -3.10 -24.13 21.95
N ALA A 192 -4.16 -23.35 21.72
CA ALA A 192 -5.40 -23.83 21.09
C ALA A 192 -5.22 -24.21 19.61
N CYS A 193 -4.25 -23.62 18.92
CA CYS A 193 -3.93 -23.91 17.52
C CYS A 193 -2.86 -25.01 17.37
N THR A 194 -1.87 -25.08 18.25
CA THR A 194 -0.81 -26.10 18.24
C THR A 194 -1.32 -27.48 18.61
N SER A 195 -2.39 -27.57 19.42
CA SER A 195 -3.04 -28.84 19.77
C SER A 195 -3.75 -29.54 18.60
N ARG A 196 -3.85 -28.89 17.42
CA ARG A 196 -4.52 -29.43 16.22
C ARG A 196 -3.58 -29.91 15.12
N VAL A 197 -2.27 -29.80 15.29
CA VAL A 197 -1.30 -30.39 14.34
C VAL A 197 -0.89 -31.76 14.89
N PRO A 198 -1.33 -32.89 14.30
CA PRO A 198 -0.84 -34.20 14.68
C PRO A 198 0.66 -34.24 14.43
N HIS A 199 1.40 -34.84 15.36
CA HIS A 199 2.84 -35.12 15.28
C HIS A 199 3.31 -35.38 13.84
N ALA A 200 3.93 -34.36 13.22
CA ALA A 200 4.88 -34.55 12.16
C ALA A 200 6.27 -34.37 12.78
N ASP A 201 7.11 -35.36 12.56
CA ASP A 201 8.38 -35.58 13.22
C ASP A 201 9.29 -34.35 13.29
N ARG A 202 10.02 -34.28 14.41
CA ARG A 202 11.13 -33.35 14.62
C ARG A 202 12.15 -33.50 13.49
N ALA A 203 12.69 -32.34 13.10
CA ALA A 203 13.84 -32.11 12.20
C ALA A 203 13.52 -31.96 10.70
N GLN A 204 13.06 -30.77 10.32
CA GLN A 204 13.63 -29.98 9.22
C GLN A 204 13.13 -28.53 9.31
N PRO A 205 14.01 -27.51 9.31
CA PRO A 205 13.59 -26.13 9.10
C PRO A 205 13.30 -25.96 7.60
N VAL A 206 12.09 -26.31 7.18
CA VAL A 206 11.61 -25.95 5.84
C VAL A 206 11.24 -24.48 5.89
N SER A 207 12.21 -23.65 5.52
CA SER A 207 12.00 -22.30 5.02
C SER A 207 10.87 -22.30 3.98
N GLY A 208 9.75 -21.63 4.26
CA GLY A 208 8.75 -21.32 3.23
C GLY A 208 7.26 -21.47 3.56
N LEU A 209 6.85 -21.65 4.82
CA LEU A 209 5.42 -21.57 5.18
C LEU A 209 5.12 -20.21 5.81
N GLN A 210 4.24 -19.46 5.14
CA GLN A 210 3.61 -18.23 5.63
C GLN A 210 3.39 -18.29 7.14
N GLU A 211 3.76 -17.24 7.85
CA GLU A 211 3.36 -16.99 9.23
C GLU A 211 1.83 -17.06 9.30
N ASN A 212 1.28 -18.25 9.52
CA ASN A 212 -0.15 -18.44 9.71
C ASN A 212 -0.51 -17.72 11.02
N MET A 213 -0.91 -16.47 10.85
CA MET A 213 -1.44 -15.60 11.89
C MET A 213 -2.49 -16.39 12.67
N CYS A 214 -2.24 -16.60 13.96
CA CYS A 214 -3.18 -17.31 14.81
C CYS A 214 -4.57 -16.65 14.70
N PRO A 215 -5.67 -17.37 14.40
CA PRO A 215 -7.00 -16.78 14.28
C PRO A 215 -7.50 -16.15 15.58
N HIS A 216 -6.91 -16.51 16.73
CA HIS A 216 -7.20 -15.87 18.00
C HIS A 216 -6.62 -14.45 18.12
N ARG A 217 -5.61 -14.10 17.29
CA ARG A 217 -5.01 -12.75 17.24
C ARG A 217 -5.99 -11.70 16.73
N THR A 218 -6.86 -12.08 15.79
CA THR A 218 -7.84 -11.22 15.14
C THR A 218 -9.27 -11.63 15.48
N MET A 219 -9.48 -12.36 16.58
CA MET A 219 -10.77 -12.97 16.91
C MET A 219 -11.91 -11.96 17.00
N ILE A 220 -11.67 -10.81 17.64
CA ILE A 220 -12.70 -9.78 17.79
C ILE A 220 -12.78 -8.91 16.54
N SER A 221 -11.64 -8.53 15.95
CA SER A 221 -11.63 -7.70 14.73
C SER A 221 -12.27 -8.40 13.53
N SER A 222 -12.16 -9.74 13.45
CA SER A 222 -12.82 -10.54 12.41
C SER A 222 -14.35 -10.42 12.41
N LEU A 223 -14.96 -10.08 13.55
CA LEU A 223 -16.41 -9.91 13.67
C LEU A 223 -16.92 -8.67 12.92
N PHE A 224 -16.04 -7.73 12.60
CA PHE A 224 -16.38 -6.51 11.87
C PHE A 224 -16.36 -6.72 10.35
N ILE A 225 -15.74 -7.81 9.84
CA ILE A 225 -15.61 -8.08 8.40
C ILE A 225 -16.95 -8.05 7.65
N PRO A 226 -18.03 -8.69 8.14
CA PRO A 226 -19.31 -8.70 7.42
C PRO A 226 -19.92 -7.30 7.23
N ASN A 227 -19.60 -6.35 8.10
CA ASN A 227 -20.12 -4.99 8.09
C ASN A 227 -19.01 -3.95 7.82
N ILE A 228 -17.87 -4.38 7.25
CA ILE A 228 -16.69 -3.51 7.09
C ILE A 228 -16.96 -2.31 6.19
N GLU A 229 -17.95 -2.43 5.31
CA GLU A 229 -18.46 -1.34 4.47
C GLU A 229 -18.78 -0.08 5.27
N ILE A 230 -19.34 -0.21 6.48
CA ILE A 230 -19.65 0.93 7.36
C ILE A 230 -18.37 1.74 7.66
N TYR A 231 -17.28 1.04 7.99
CA TYR A 231 -15.99 1.66 8.28
C TYR A 231 -15.38 2.31 7.03
N LEU A 232 -15.44 1.61 5.88
CA LEU A 232 -14.90 2.09 4.62
C LEU A 232 -15.63 3.34 4.14
N ARG A 233 -16.96 3.29 4.09
CA ARG A 233 -17.82 4.40 3.66
C ARG A 233 -17.58 5.66 4.47
N LYS A 234 -17.62 5.57 5.80
CA LYS A 234 -17.38 6.75 6.65
C LYS A 234 -15.94 7.24 6.52
N SER A 235 -14.95 6.35 6.58
CA SER A 235 -13.54 6.75 6.59
C SER A 235 -13.11 7.40 5.27
N LEU A 236 -13.57 6.87 4.14
CA LEU A 236 -13.27 7.41 2.81
C LEU A 236 -14.16 8.61 2.48
N GLY A 237 -15.41 8.63 2.95
CA GLY A 237 -16.32 9.77 2.79
C GLY A 237 -15.75 11.08 3.36
N LEU A 238 -15.14 11.02 4.55
CA LEU A 238 -14.45 12.16 5.16
C LEU A 238 -13.31 12.73 4.30
N LEU A 239 -12.76 11.94 3.37
CA LEU A 239 -11.70 12.39 2.46
C LEU A 239 -12.24 13.23 1.29
N VAL A 240 -13.54 13.11 0.97
CA VAL A 240 -14.20 13.73 -0.19
C VAL A 240 -15.16 14.87 0.20
N GLU A 241 -15.53 14.97 1.48
CA GLU A 241 -16.45 15.98 2.03
C GLU A 241 -16.07 17.45 1.76
N PRO A 242 -14.80 17.89 1.86
CA PRO A 242 -14.48 19.31 1.62
C PRO A 242 -14.48 19.67 0.13
N ASP A 243 -14.75 20.95 -0.15
CA ASP A 243 -14.73 21.51 -1.50
C ASP A 243 -13.35 21.39 -2.15
N LEU A 244 -13.33 21.06 -3.45
CA LEU A 244 -12.10 20.98 -4.23
C LEU A 244 -11.63 22.39 -4.58
N LYS A 245 -10.61 22.88 -3.87
CA LYS A 245 -9.93 24.14 -4.22
C LYS A 245 -8.79 23.85 -5.20
N GLN A 246 -9.03 24.03 -6.49
CA GLN A 246 -8.02 23.80 -7.52
C GLN A 246 -6.82 24.76 -7.44
N GLU A 247 -6.98 25.91 -6.78
CA GLU A 247 -5.90 26.87 -6.54
C GLU A 247 -4.88 26.41 -5.50
N ASP A 248 -5.24 25.46 -4.62
CA ASP A 248 -4.30 24.89 -3.64
C ASP A 248 -3.44 23.83 -4.33
N VAL A 249 -2.32 24.27 -4.88
CA VAL A 249 -1.42 23.46 -5.70
C VAL A 249 -0.13 23.15 -4.93
N ARG A 250 0.28 21.88 -4.97
CA ARG A 250 1.58 21.42 -4.44
C ARG A 250 2.24 20.54 -5.48
N VAL A 251 3.49 20.83 -5.85
CA VAL A 251 4.21 20.07 -6.88
C VAL A 251 3.39 19.99 -8.18
N CYS A 252 2.79 21.12 -8.59
CA CYS A 252 1.90 21.21 -9.75
C CYS A 252 0.73 20.20 -9.74
N ILE A 253 0.30 19.74 -8.57
CA ILE A 253 -0.85 18.85 -8.37
C ILE A 253 -1.86 19.55 -7.47
N VAL A 254 -3.15 19.38 -7.75
CA VAL A 254 -4.21 19.84 -6.84
C VAL A 254 -4.05 19.09 -5.51
N SER A 255 -3.68 19.81 -4.46
CA SER A 255 -3.28 19.28 -3.14
C SER A 255 -4.27 18.28 -2.56
N ARG A 256 -5.56 18.42 -2.93
CA ARG A 256 -6.59 17.58 -2.36
C ARG A 256 -6.51 16.11 -2.77
N PHE A 257 -5.94 15.81 -3.93
CA PHE A 257 -5.66 14.43 -4.33
C PHE A 257 -4.51 13.83 -3.52
N LEU A 258 -3.48 14.62 -3.17
CA LEU A 258 -2.41 14.17 -2.26
C LEU A 258 -2.99 13.80 -0.88
N ASP A 259 -3.86 14.65 -0.35
CA ASP A 259 -4.51 14.40 0.94
C ASP A 259 -5.45 13.19 0.90
N PHE A 260 -6.16 13.00 -0.21
CA PHE A 260 -6.98 11.82 -0.43
C PHE A 260 -6.14 10.54 -0.35
N PHE A 261 -5.07 10.41 -1.12
CA PHE A 261 -4.23 9.20 -1.12
C PHE A 261 -3.51 8.98 0.22
N ARG A 262 -3.09 10.04 0.92
CA ARG A 262 -2.59 9.95 2.31
C ARG A 262 -3.66 9.43 3.28
N GLY A 263 -4.91 9.82 3.08
CA GLY A 263 -6.05 9.30 3.83
C GLY A 263 -6.29 7.82 3.55
N VAL A 264 -6.32 7.45 2.26
CA VAL A 264 -6.45 6.07 1.78
C VAL A 264 -5.37 5.17 2.40
N GLU A 265 -4.11 5.61 2.45
CA GLU A 265 -3.02 4.85 3.07
C GLU A 265 -3.27 4.57 4.57
N LYS A 266 -3.86 5.52 5.30
CA LYS A 266 -4.20 5.34 6.73
C LYS A 266 -5.33 4.32 6.92
N VAL A 267 -6.31 4.32 6.01
CA VAL A 267 -7.39 3.33 5.99
C VAL A 267 -6.82 1.96 5.64
N LEU A 268 -5.97 1.87 4.61
CA LEU A 268 -5.28 0.65 4.19
C LEU A 268 -4.53 -0.03 5.34
N LYS A 269 -3.71 0.73 6.10
CA LYS A 269 -2.96 0.20 7.26
C LYS A 269 -3.83 -0.42 8.36
N LYS A 270 -5.11 -0.06 8.43
CA LYS A 270 -6.06 -0.64 9.39
C LYS A 270 -6.73 -1.89 8.83
N ILE A 271 -7.15 -1.87 7.58
CA ILE A 271 -7.76 -3.05 6.95
C ILE A 271 -6.73 -4.17 6.70
N GLU A 272 -5.46 -3.82 6.47
CA GLU A 272 -4.36 -4.78 6.33
C GLU A 272 -4.20 -5.64 7.59
N TYR A 273 -4.69 -5.18 8.75
CA TYR A 273 -4.69 -5.97 9.98
C TYR A 273 -5.66 -7.16 9.94
N LEU A 274 -6.75 -7.05 9.18
CA LEU A 274 -7.77 -8.10 9.09
C LEU A 274 -7.32 -9.27 8.22
N ASP A 275 -6.41 -9.00 7.29
CA ASP A 275 -5.86 -9.99 6.34
C ASP A 275 -6.95 -10.81 5.61
N ASP A 276 -8.00 -10.14 5.17
CA ASP A 276 -9.16 -10.77 4.54
C ASP A 276 -9.37 -10.27 3.10
N LYS A 277 -9.45 -11.21 2.15
CA LYS A 277 -9.60 -10.93 0.71
C LYS A 277 -10.86 -10.13 0.39
N SER A 278 -11.98 -10.42 1.06
CA SER A 278 -13.25 -9.74 0.82
C SER A 278 -13.18 -8.27 1.26
N VAL A 279 -12.44 -7.98 2.32
CA VAL A 279 -12.20 -6.60 2.80
C VAL A 279 -11.36 -5.82 1.79
N TYR A 280 -10.29 -6.42 1.26
CA TYR A 280 -9.46 -5.75 0.25
C TYR A 280 -10.25 -5.41 -1.01
N ARG A 281 -11.08 -6.34 -1.51
CA ARG A 281 -11.99 -6.08 -2.63
C ARG A 281 -12.96 -4.94 -2.35
N GLN A 282 -13.61 -4.95 -1.18
CA GLN A 282 -14.52 -3.87 -0.81
C GLN A 282 -13.79 -2.53 -0.71
N PHE A 283 -12.56 -2.51 -0.19
CA PHE A 283 -11.74 -1.31 -0.11
C PHE A 283 -11.41 -0.74 -1.49
N VAL A 284 -10.95 -1.57 -2.44
CA VAL A 284 -10.66 -1.12 -3.82
C VAL A 284 -11.90 -0.48 -4.45
N ASN A 285 -13.05 -1.15 -4.35
CA ASN A 285 -14.31 -0.65 -4.91
C ASN A 285 -14.73 0.71 -4.31
N HIS A 286 -14.64 0.85 -2.98
CA HIS A 286 -14.97 2.13 -2.34
C HIS A 286 -13.94 3.21 -2.67
N CYS A 287 -12.65 2.87 -2.74
CA CYS A 287 -11.62 3.81 -3.16
C CYS A 287 -11.87 4.34 -4.57
N ASP A 288 -12.18 3.46 -5.54
CA ASP A 288 -12.51 3.87 -6.91
C ASP A 288 -13.79 4.72 -6.97
N GLU A 289 -14.82 4.39 -6.17
CA GLU A 289 -16.04 5.18 -6.08
C GLU A 289 -15.78 6.60 -5.53
N TYR A 290 -15.12 6.70 -4.38
CA TYR A 290 -14.85 8.00 -3.75
C TYR A 290 -13.85 8.84 -4.54
N LEU A 291 -12.85 8.22 -5.14
CA LEU A 291 -11.93 8.91 -6.02
C LEU A 291 -12.65 9.38 -7.30
N SER A 292 -13.57 8.58 -7.85
CA SER A 292 -14.45 9.00 -8.95
C SER A 292 -15.34 10.19 -8.55
N LEU A 293 -15.88 10.22 -7.34
CA LEU A 293 -16.65 11.36 -6.84
C LEU A 293 -15.79 12.63 -6.74
N LEU A 294 -14.55 12.50 -6.28
CA LEU A 294 -13.59 13.61 -6.23
C LEU A 294 -13.20 14.09 -7.64
N MET A 295 -12.97 13.16 -8.56
CA MET A 295 -12.65 13.43 -9.97
C MET A 295 -13.74 14.22 -10.70
N ARG A 296 -15.01 13.95 -10.40
CA ARG A 296 -16.13 14.72 -10.98
C ARG A 296 -16.13 16.20 -10.58
N LYS A 297 -15.44 16.57 -9.51
CA LYS A 297 -15.30 17.96 -9.06
C LYS A 297 -14.17 18.71 -9.79
N VAL A 298 -13.35 18.03 -10.60
CA VAL A 298 -12.28 18.66 -11.37
C VAL A 298 -12.88 19.50 -12.49
N SER A 299 -12.72 20.82 -12.41
CA SER A 299 -12.97 21.74 -13.53
C SER A 299 -11.80 21.76 -14.52
N LEU A 300 -12.15 21.91 -15.80
CA LEU A 300 -11.18 22.19 -16.87
C LEU A 300 -10.63 23.60 -16.69
N SER A 301 -9.33 23.76 -16.90
CA SER A 301 -8.70 25.08 -16.93
C SER A 301 -8.87 25.73 -18.30
N ARG A 302 -8.88 27.07 -18.33
CA ARG A 302 -8.96 27.91 -19.52
C ARG A 302 -7.63 28.61 -19.84
N ASP A 303 -6.57 28.26 -19.12
CA ASP A 303 -5.23 28.81 -19.31
C ASP A 303 -4.20 27.67 -19.32
N LEU A 304 -3.04 27.92 -19.91
CA LEU A 304 -2.02 26.89 -20.09
C LEU A 304 -1.47 26.38 -18.74
N TYR A 305 -1.24 27.27 -17.77
CA TYR A 305 -0.71 26.87 -16.47
C TYR A 305 -1.68 25.97 -15.68
N GLY A 306 -2.97 26.33 -15.64
CA GLY A 306 -3.98 25.48 -15.05
C GLY A 306 -4.17 24.18 -15.82
N SER A 307 -4.00 24.18 -17.15
CA SER A 307 -4.01 22.95 -17.96
C SER A 307 -2.90 21.99 -17.55
N ILE A 308 -1.68 22.52 -17.34
CA ILE A 308 -0.53 21.77 -16.84
C ILE A 308 -0.84 21.13 -15.48
N ILE A 309 -1.42 21.91 -14.54
CA ILE A 309 -1.81 21.39 -13.22
C ILE A 309 -2.83 20.26 -13.34
N VAL A 310 -3.84 20.41 -14.21
CA VAL A 310 -4.85 19.39 -14.43
C VAL A 310 -4.20 18.12 -14.98
N LEU A 311 -3.44 18.20 -16.07
CA LEU A 311 -2.77 17.03 -16.67
C LEU A 311 -1.82 16.33 -15.69
N ASN A 312 -1.01 17.09 -14.95
CA ASN A 312 -0.09 16.54 -13.95
C ASN A 312 -0.85 15.89 -12.78
N THR A 313 -1.98 16.46 -12.36
CA THR A 313 -2.86 15.84 -11.37
C THR A 313 -3.46 14.53 -11.88
N LEU A 314 -3.90 14.48 -13.13
CA LEU A 314 -4.46 13.27 -13.74
C LEU A 314 -3.42 12.15 -13.84
N LEU A 315 -2.20 12.47 -14.23
CA LEU A 315 -1.09 11.52 -14.27
C LEU A 315 -0.79 10.98 -12.87
N PHE A 316 -0.63 11.87 -11.88
CA PHE A 316 -0.40 11.49 -10.49
C PHE A 316 -1.47 10.53 -9.96
N ILE A 317 -2.74 10.83 -10.23
CA ILE A 317 -3.86 9.97 -9.80
C ILE A 317 -3.78 8.60 -10.47
N ARG A 318 -3.49 8.57 -11.78
CA ARG A 318 -3.38 7.33 -12.55
C ARG A 318 -2.29 6.42 -11.98
N GLU A 319 -1.08 6.96 -11.80
CA GLU A 319 0.07 6.20 -11.27
C GLU A 319 -0.18 5.75 -9.84
N THR A 320 -0.61 6.66 -8.96
CA THR A 320 -0.84 6.33 -7.54
C THR A 320 -1.98 5.31 -7.37
N ALA A 321 -3.00 5.34 -8.21
CA ALA A 321 -4.07 4.35 -8.18
C ALA A 321 -3.59 2.97 -8.66
N LEU A 322 -2.75 2.92 -9.70
CA LEU A 322 -2.15 1.67 -10.17
C LEU A 322 -1.20 1.08 -9.12
N ASP A 323 -0.32 1.89 -8.53
CA ASP A 323 0.57 1.44 -7.45
C ASP A 323 -0.22 0.89 -6.24
N LEU A 324 -1.36 1.52 -5.91
CA LEU A 324 -2.23 1.05 -4.85
C LEU A 324 -2.85 -0.31 -5.19
N LEU A 325 -3.31 -0.49 -6.42
CA LEU A 325 -3.86 -1.76 -6.89
C LEU A 325 -2.82 -2.86 -6.88
N ASP A 326 -1.64 -2.62 -7.45
CA ASP A 326 -0.55 -3.58 -7.50
C ASP A 326 -0.18 -4.05 -6.09
N ARG A 327 -0.05 -3.10 -5.15
CA ARG A 327 0.18 -3.43 -3.72
C ARG A 327 -0.93 -4.30 -3.12
N ILE A 328 -2.19 -4.07 -3.47
CA ILE A 328 -3.31 -4.88 -2.96
C ILE A 328 -3.34 -6.24 -3.62
N MET A 329 -3.08 -6.33 -4.93
CA MET A 329 -3.01 -7.57 -5.70
C MET A 329 -1.89 -8.47 -5.17
N GLU A 330 -0.69 -7.92 -4.96
CA GLU A 330 0.45 -8.63 -4.38
C GLU A 330 0.14 -9.23 -3.00
N LYS A 331 -0.58 -8.48 -2.15
CA LYS A 331 -0.91 -8.93 -0.78
C LYS A 331 -2.08 -9.90 -0.72
N SER A 332 -3.17 -9.61 -1.44
CA SER A 332 -4.44 -10.33 -1.31
C SER A 332 -4.55 -11.49 -2.31
N GLY A 333 -3.78 -11.47 -3.40
CA GLY A 333 -3.92 -12.37 -4.53
C GLY A 333 -5.30 -12.25 -5.19
N VAL A 334 -5.96 -11.09 -5.07
CA VAL A 334 -7.24 -10.80 -5.70
C VAL A 334 -6.96 -10.02 -6.98
N GLU A 335 -7.29 -10.60 -8.13
CA GLU A 335 -7.36 -9.84 -9.38
C GLU A 335 -8.61 -8.96 -9.35
N GLU A 336 -8.41 -7.65 -9.47
CA GLU A 336 -9.49 -6.67 -9.58
C GLU A 336 -9.46 -6.04 -10.97
N ASP A 337 -10.64 -5.67 -11.46
CA ASP A 337 -10.77 -5.02 -12.77
C ASP A 337 -10.14 -3.62 -12.77
N ILE A 338 -9.81 -3.15 -13.98
CA ILE A 338 -9.30 -1.79 -14.20
C ILE A 338 -10.30 -0.78 -13.61
N PRO A 339 -9.85 0.12 -12.70
CA PRO A 339 -10.74 1.05 -12.01
C PRO A 339 -11.53 1.95 -12.95
N ARG A 340 -12.78 2.27 -12.59
CA ARG A 340 -13.68 3.12 -13.41
C ARG A 340 -13.10 4.51 -13.61
N ILE A 341 -12.23 4.95 -12.72
CA ILE A 341 -11.53 6.22 -12.84
C ILE A 341 -10.75 6.39 -14.14
N HIS A 342 -10.24 5.32 -14.75
CA HIS A 342 -9.43 5.43 -15.97
C HIS A 342 -10.24 6.03 -17.13
N ALA A 343 -11.52 5.68 -17.23
CA ALA A 343 -12.40 6.25 -18.24
C ALA A 343 -12.63 7.76 -18.01
N GLN A 344 -12.72 8.18 -16.75
CA GLN A 344 -12.88 9.60 -16.38
C GLN A 344 -11.59 10.40 -16.64
N ILE A 345 -10.44 9.85 -16.26
CA ILE A 345 -9.11 10.45 -16.53
C ILE A 345 -8.96 10.69 -18.03
N ARG A 346 -9.13 9.65 -18.86
CA ARG A 346 -9.00 9.78 -20.32
C ARG A 346 -9.96 10.81 -20.91
N ARG A 347 -11.17 10.95 -20.36
CA ARG A 347 -12.13 11.97 -20.80
C ARG A 347 -11.62 13.38 -20.52
N ILE A 348 -11.11 13.63 -19.30
CA ILE A 348 -10.62 14.96 -18.91
C ILE A 348 -9.33 15.28 -19.66
N GLU A 349 -8.40 14.32 -19.79
CA GLU A 349 -7.17 14.47 -20.58
C GLU A 349 -7.47 14.90 -22.01
N ARG A 350 -8.40 14.24 -22.71
CA ARG A 350 -8.77 14.62 -24.09
C ARG A 350 -9.29 16.05 -24.19
N LEU A 351 -10.14 16.48 -23.25
CA LEU A 351 -10.71 17.82 -23.27
C LEU A 351 -9.65 18.88 -22.99
N GLN A 352 -8.73 18.60 -22.07
CA GLN A 352 -7.64 19.53 -21.74
C GLN A 352 -6.60 19.60 -22.88
N ASN A 353 -6.26 18.47 -23.49
CA ASN A 353 -5.37 18.42 -24.65
C ASN A 353 -5.98 19.15 -25.85
N ALA A 354 -7.27 18.98 -26.14
CA ALA A 354 -7.94 19.75 -27.20
C ALA A 354 -7.85 21.27 -26.97
N PHE A 355 -8.00 21.73 -25.72
CA PHE A 355 -7.78 23.14 -25.38
C PHE A 355 -6.32 23.57 -25.62
N ILE A 356 -5.35 22.76 -25.21
CA ILE A 356 -3.92 23.05 -25.43
C ILE A 356 -3.62 23.12 -26.92
N ASP A 357 -4.12 22.18 -27.71
CA ASP A 357 -3.94 22.15 -29.17
C ASP A 357 -4.53 23.40 -29.82
N ASP A 358 -5.75 23.81 -29.44
CA ASP A 358 -6.38 25.05 -29.92
C ASP A 358 -5.56 26.30 -29.53
N PHE A 359 -5.07 26.34 -28.28
CA PHE A 359 -4.25 27.44 -27.78
C PHE A 359 -2.91 27.53 -28.52
N LEU A 360 -2.20 26.42 -28.69
CA LEU A 360 -0.92 26.37 -29.40
C LEU A 360 -1.11 26.68 -30.87
N SER A 361 -2.14 26.15 -31.52
CA SER A 361 -2.50 26.48 -32.90
C SER A 361 -2.69 27.98 -33.09
N SER A 362 -3.45 28.63 -32.20
CA SER A 362 -3.65 30.08 -32.19
C SER A 362 -2.32 30.83 -32.02
N TYR A 363 -1.51 30.46 -31.03
CA TYR A 363 -0.21 31.09 -30.78
C TYR A 363 0.73 30.99 -31.99
N PHE A 364 0.93 29.79 -32.53
CA PHE A 364 1.83 29.52 -33.66
C PHE A 364 1.31 30.07 -34.99
N SER A 365 0.00 30.28 -35.13
CA SER A 365 -0.55 30.97 -36.31
C SER A 365 -0.14 32.45 -36.39
N GLY A 366 0.20 33.06 -35.25
CA GLY A 366 0.65 34.45 -35.17
C GLY A 366 2.14 34.65 -35.49
N LEU A 367 2.91 33.56 -35.64
CA LEU A 367 4.34 33.61 -35.98
C LEU A 367 4.53 33.47 -37.50
N ASP A 368 5.50 34.22 -38.04
CA ASP A 368 5.86 34.17 -39.46
C ASP A 368 7.04 33.23 -39.70
N PHE A 369 6.75 32.06 -40.27
CA PHE A 369 7.76 31.05 -40.61
C PHE A 369 8.41 31.27 -41.98
N ALA A 370 7.92 32.24 -42.78
CA ALA A 370 8.52 32.61 -44.05
C ALA A 370 9.69 33.61 -43.88
N THR A 371 9.75 34.32 -42.75
CA THR A 371 10.88 35.16 -42.32
C THR A 371 11.44 34.62 -40.99
N PRO A 372 12.33 33.61 -41.04
CA PRO A 372 12.66 32.82 -39.85
C PRO A 372 13.46 33.57 -38.78
N GLU A 373 14.08 34.70 -39.12
CA GLU A 373 15.04 35.36 -38.25
C GLU A 373 14.43 35.76 -36.89
N GLY A 374 14.91 35.11 -35.81
CA GLY A 374 14.46 35.38 -34.45
C GLY A 374 13.31 34.50 -33.96
N LEU A 375 12.82 33.55 -34.76
CA LEU A 375 11.82 32.56 -34.33
C LEU A 375 12.27 31.76 -33.10
N SER A 376 13.55 31.40 -33.02
CA SER A 376 14.12 30.67 -31.89
C SER A 376 13.90 31.43 -30.59
N LYS A 377 14.05 32.76 -30.60
CA LYS A 377 13.86 33.62 -29.42
C LYS A 377 12.41 33.66 -28.98
N GLU A 378 11.46 33.77 -29.91
CA GLU A 378 10.03 33.74 -29.62
C GLU A 378 9.62 32.39 -29.01
N ILE A 379 10.02 31.28 -29.65
CA ILE A 379 9.71 29.92 -29.18
C ILE A 379 10.37 29.65 -27.82
N ILE A 380 11.65 29.99 -27.66
CA ILE A 380 12.37 29.84 -26.39
C ILE A 380 11.73 30.70 -25.29
N GLY A 381 11.35 31.95 -25.62
CA GLY A 381 10.65 32.84 -24.70
C GLY A 381 9.33 32.25 -24.22
N PHE A 382 8.52 31.73 -25.15
CA PHE A 382 7.28 31.03 -24.82
C PHE A 382 7.51 29.82 -23.92
N LEU A 383 8.47 28.97 -24.26
CA LEU A 383 8.82 27.77 -23.49
C LEU A 383 9.24 28.12 -22.07
N ASP A 384 10.11 29.13 -21.91
CA ASP A 384 10.66 29.55 -20.63
C ASP A 384 9.62 30.23 -19.73
N GLU A 385 8.71 31.00 -20.32
CA GLU A 385 7.63 31.66 -19.59
C GLU A 385 6.54 30.67 -19.16
N ASN A 386 6.13 29.75 -20.04
CA ASN A 386 4.91 28.98 -19.86
C ASN A 386 5.11 27.54 -19.39
N ILE A 387 6.19 26.88 -19.82
CA ILE A 387 6.41 25.43 -19.57
C ILE A 387 7.60 25.19 -18.64
N MET A 388 8.67 25.97 -18.78
CA MET A 388 9.95 25.80 -18.06
C MET A 388 10.16 26.86 -16.97
N SER A 389 9.07 27.46 -16.46
CA SER A 389 9.14 28.50 -15.45
C SER A 389 9.31 27.92 -14.03
N GLU A 390 9.69 28.75 -13.06
CA GLU A 390 9.73 28.32 -11.65
C GLU A 390 8.34 27.88 -11.14
N ARG A 391 7.24 28.35 -11.74
CA ARG A 391 5.88 27.94 -11.37
C ARG A 391 5.57 26.50 -11.77
N THR A 392 6.24 25.97 -12.80
CA THR A 392 6.03 24.63 -13.36
C THR A 392 7.15 23.65 -12.98
N LYS A 393 8.02 24.00 -12.02
CA LYS A 393 9.14 23.15 -11.59
C LYS A 393 8.76 21.78 -11.04
N GLY A 394 7.50 21.59 -10.62
CA GLY A 394 6.97 20.34 -10.09
C GLY A 394 6.27 19.44 -11.11
N ILE A 395 6.29 19.78 -12.40
CA ILE A 395 5.66 18.95 -13.44
C ILE A 395 6.40 17.62 -13.59
N HIS A 396 5.63 16.56 -13.81
CA HIS A 396 6.18 15.27 -14.18
C HIS A 396 6.78 15.32 -15.60
N GLU A 397 7.85 14.56 -15.83
CA GLU A 397 8.60 14.56 -17.09
C GLU A 397 7.70 14.15 -18.28
N ASP A 398 6.85 13.15 -18.12
CA ASP A 398 5.91 12.72 -19.18
C ASP A 398 4.95 13.84 -19.62
N VAL A 399 4.44 14.64 -18.68
CA VAL A 399 3.58 15.79 -19.00
C VAL A 399 4.39 16.86 -19.73
N GLN A 400 5.61 17.10 -19.26
CA GLN A 400 6.53 18.04 -19.90
C GLN A 400 6.85 17.63 -21.34
N ILE A 401 7.16 16.35 -21.58
CA ILE A 401 7.43 15.79 -22.90
C ILE A 401 6.20 15.93 -23.79
N THR A 402 5.01 15.61 -23.30
CA THR A 402 3.75 15.76 -24.06
C THR A 402 3.51 17.21 -24.48
N LEU A 403 3.76 18.17 -23.59
CA LEU A 403 3.63 19.60 -23.90
C LEU A 403 4.66 20.06 -24.93
N LEU A 404 5.92 19.62 -24.79
CA LEU A 404 6.99 19.91 -25.75
C LEU A 404 6.68 19.31 -27.12
N GLU A 405 6.14 18.10 -27.16
CA GLU A 405 5.70 17.44 -28.38
C GLU A 405 4.60 18.24 -29.08
N GLY A 406 3.63 18.76 -28.33
CA GLY A 406 2.61 19.67 -28.86
C GLY A 406 3.22 20.96 -29.45
N VAL A 407 4.10 21.62 -28.71
CA VAL A 407 4.78 22.85 -29.18
C VAL A 407 5.56 22.60 -30.48
N ILE A 408 6.36 21.53 -30.53
CA ILE A 408 7.17 21.20 -31.70
C ILE A 408 6.29 20.76 -32.87
N SER A 409 5.20 20.03 -32.61
CA SER A 409 4.24 19.62 -33.65
C SER A 409 3.55 20.82 -34.28
N HIS A 410 3.13 21.80 -33.49
CA HIS A 410 2.52 23.02 -34.02
C HIS A 410 3.53 23.90 -34.78
N ALA A 411 4.75 24.06 -34.27
CA ALA A 411 5.82 24.73 -35.01
C ALA A 411 6.09 24.01 -36.35
N PHE A 412 6.17 22.69 -36.33
CA PHE A 412 6.38 21.88 -37.52
C PHE A 412 5.23 21.99 -38.52
N SER A 413 3.98 22.00 -38.06
CA SER A 413 2.81 22.20 -38.92
C SER A 413 2.87 23.55 -39.65
N ARG A 414 3.38 24.61 -39.00
CA ARG A 414 3.58 25.92 -39.65
C ARG A 414 4.73 25.91 -40.66
N ILE A 415 5.84 25.26 -40.33
CA ILE A 415 6.96 25.02 -41.27
C ILE A 415 6.43 24.28 -42.51
N TYR A 416 5.66 23.21 -42.30
CA TYR A 416 5.09 22.39 -43.36
C TYR A 416 4.11 23.17 -44.25
N SER A 417 3.44 24.19 -43.73
CA SER A 417 2.53 25.05 -44.51
C SER A 417 3.23 26.20 -45.25
N THR A 418 4.53 26.37 -45.05
CA THR A 418 5.33 27.44 -45.67
C THR A 418 5.98 26.92 -46.93
N ARG A 419 6.01 27.71 -48.02
CA ARG A 419 6.81 27.38 -49.20
C ARG A 419 8.28 27.51 -48.87
N ILE A 420 9.03 26.42 -49.01
CA ILE A 420 10.42 26.35 -48.55
C ILE A 420 11.37 26.51 -49.73
N SER A 421 12.16 27.59 -49.73
CA SER A 421 13.35 27.71 -50.57
C SER A 421 14.59 27.18 -49.81
N PRO A 422 15.70 26.89 -50.50
CA PRO A 422 16.95 26.50 -49.83
C PRO A 422 17.41 27.53 -48.78
N GLN A 423 17.25 28.83 -49.04
CA GLN A 423 17.62 29.87 -48.07
C GLN A 423 16.71 29.84 -46.83
N ILE A 424 15.40 29.67 -47.02
CA ILE A 424 14.44 29.57 -45.91
C ILE A 424 14.70 28.29 -45.10
N SER A 425 14.99 27.17 -45.77
CA SER A 425 15.33 25.91 -45.11
C SER A 425 16.58 26.03 -44.24
N GLU A 426 17.65 26.64 -44.78
CA GLU A 426 18.89 26.88 -44.05
C GLU A 426 18.63 27.77 -42.81
N ALA A 427 17.90 28.88 -42.98
CA ALA A 427 17.54 29.76 -41.87
C ALA A 427 16.70 29.04 -40.79
N LEU A 428 15.66 28.29 -41.18
CA LEU A 428 14.84 27.51 -40.24
C LEU A 428 15.66 26.43 -39.53
N LEU A 429 16.63 25.79 -40.19
CA LEU A 429 17.52 24.82 -39.56
C LEU A 429 18.37 25.46 -38.46
N PHE A 430 18.87 26.69 -38.68
CA PHE A 430 19.58 27.44 -37.65
C PHE A 430 18.67 27.72 -36.44
N GLU A 431 17.46 28.25 -36.68
CA GLU A 431 16.50 28.59 -35.63
C GLU A 431 16.07 27.34 -34.82
N VAL A 432 15.74 26.24 -35.51
CA VAL A 432 15.39 24.95 -34.90
C VAL A 432 16.55 24.36 -34.09
N SER A 433 17.78 24.47 -34.60
CA SER A 433 18.97 24.00 -33.89
C SER A 433 19.21 24.79 -32.60
N GLU A 434 18.92 26.09 -32.57
CA GLU A 434 19.00 26.89 -31.36
C GLU A 434 17.96 26.46 -30.31
N VAL A 435 16.70 26.25 -30.72
CA VAL A 435 15.65 25.72 -29.84
C VAL A 435 16.05 24.35 -29.29
N LYS A 436 16.56 23.45 -30.13
CA LYS A 436 17.04 22.12 -29.73
C LYS A 436 18.17 22.20 -28.72
N ARG A 437 19.15 23.07 -28.96
CA ARG A 437 20.30 23.28 -28.06
C ARG A 437 19.82 23.78 -26.69
N HIS A 438 18.87 24.72 -26.67
CA HIS A 438 18.26 25.21 -25.43
C HIS A 438 17.56 24.09 -24.66
N LEU A 439 16.67 23.35 -25.33
CA LEU A 439 15.90 22.27 -24.71
C LEU A 439 16.80 21.16 -24.14
N ARG A 440 17.88 20.80 -24.84
CA ARG A 440 18.87 19.80 -24.35
C ARG A 440 19.56 20.17 -23.04
N THR A 441 19.55 21.46 -22.64
CA THR A 441 20.06 21.87 -21.33
C THR A 441 19.07 21.67 -20.19
N LYS A 442 17.79 21.44 -20.51
CA LYS A 442 16.68 21.43 -19.55
C LYS A 442 15.93 20.09 -19.47
N VAL A 443 15.89 19.31 -20.55
CA VAL A 443 15.17 18.03 -20.60
C VAL A 443 16.06 16.89 -21.11
N SER A 444 15.74 15.67 -20.69
CA SER A 444 16.49 14.46 -21.07
C SER A 444 16.27 14.09 -22.55
N VAL A 445 15.04 14.26 -23.03
CA VAL A 445 14.60 13.92 -24.38
C VAL A 445 13.87 15.11 -25.00
N VAL A 446 14.23 15.45 -26.24
CA VAL A 446 13.55 16.49 -27.03
C VAL A 446 12.73 15.79 -28.12
N PRO A 447 11.39 15.74 -28.01
CA PRO A 447 10.56 15.00 -28.95
C PRO A 447 10.57 15.63 -30.35
N LEU A 448 10.40 14.82 -31.40
CA LEU A 448 10.17 15.21 -32.80
C LEU A 448 11.23 16.08 -33.50
N MET A 449 12.25 16.57 -32.79
CA MET A 449 13.19 17.54 -33.37
C MET A 449 14.03 16.98 -34.52
N ASP A 450 14.40 15.70 -34.45
CA ASP A 450 15.11 15.03 -35.54
C ASP A 450 14.25 14.89 -36.79
N VAL A 451 12.92 14.77 -36.64
CA VAL A 451 11.97 14.73 -37.76
C VAL A 451 11.90 16.07 -38.46
N VAL A 452 11.82 17.17 -37.69
CA VAL A 452 11.83 18.55 -38.23
C VAL A 452 13.13 18.84 -38.98
N GLU A 453 14.27 18.46 -38.41
CA GLU A 453 15.57 18.65 -39.08
C GLU A 453 15.68 17.84 -40.37
N LYS A 454 15.23 16.59 -40.39
CA LYS A 454 15.21 15.75 -41.61
C LYS A 454 14.34 16.38 -42.68
N TYR A 455 13.14 16.86 -42.34
CA TYR A 455 12.25 17.54 -43.27
C TYR A 455 12.93 18.75 -43.94
N LEU A 456 13.52 19.63 -43.14
CA LEU A 456 14.17 20.84 -43.67
C LEU A 456 15.39 20.48 -44.55
N LYS A 457 16.21 19.49 -44.13
CA LYS A 457 17.39 19.04 -44.88
C LYS A 457 17.07 18.57 -46.31
N ILE A 458 15.85 18.11 -46.58
CA ILE A 458 15.40 17.76 -47.94
C ILE A 458 15.53 18.97 -48.88
N PHE A 459 15.10 20.15 -48.42
CA PHE A 459 15.04 21.39 -49.21
C PHE A 459 16.36 22.15 -49.30
N LEU A 460 17.45 21.65 -48.71
CA LEU A 460 18.78 22.25 -48.88
C LEU A 460 19.33 22.08 -50.29
N CYS A 461 18.92 21.01 -50.98
CA CYS A 461 19.16 20.85 -52.40
C CYS A 461 18.10 21.66 -53.16
N PRO A 462 18.49 22.53 -54.10
CA PRO A 462 17.53 23.27 -54.89
C PRO A 462 16.81 22.33 -55.89
N PRO A 463 15.50 22.56 -56.15
CA PRO A 463 14.67 21.69 -56.99
C PRO A 463 15.05 21.71 -58.48
N ASP A 464 15.79 22.74 -58.91
CA ASP A 464 16.35 22.88 -60.26
C ASP A 464 17.39 21.81 -60.61
N ASN A 465 17.98 21.14 -59.62
CA ASN A 465 18.83 19.97 -59.78
C ASN A 465 18.07 18.70 -59.36
N GLU A 466 17.14 18.29 -60.22
CA GLU A 466 16.17 17.20 -59.99
C GLU A 466 16.82 15.92 -59.43
N LYS A 467 17.92 15.48 -60.04
CA LYS A 467 18.63 14.26 -59.61
C LYS A 467 19.17 14.38 -58.19
N CYS A 468 19.84 15.49 -57.89
CA CYS A 468 20.42 15.73 -56.57
C CYS A 468 19.32 15.89 -55.51
N PHE A 469 18.23 16.58 -55.85
CA PHE A 469 17.07 16.74 -54.98
C PHE A 469 16.44 15.40 -54.63
N VAL A 470 16.18 14.55 -55.62
CA VAL A 470 15.59 13.21 -55.43
C VAL A 470 16.50 12.29 -54.62
N GLU A 471 17.80 12.28 -54.90
CA GLU A 471 18.77 11.51 -54.12
C GLU A 471 18.82 11.98 -52.65
N ASN A 472 18.82 13.30 -52.41
CA ASN A 472 18.77 13.88 -51.07
C ASN A 472 17.45 13.58 -50.35
N PHE A 473 16.31 13.64 -51.05
CA PHE A 473 15.01 13.25 -50.51
C PHE A 473 15.04 11.79 -50.03
N MET A 474 15.50 10.86 -50.88
CA MET A 474 15.56 9.44 -50.53
C MET A 474 16.46 9.19 -49.31
N LEU A 475 17.58 9.92 -49.21
CA LEU A 475 18.50 9.83 -48.10
C LEU A 475 17.93 10.41 -46.79
N MET A 476 17.31 11.59 -46.84
CA MET A 476 16.87 12.32 -45.64
C MET A 476 15.47 11.91 -45.15
N SER A 477 14.59 11.51 -46.07
CA SER A 477 13.22 11.11 -45.72
C SER A 477 13.19 9.79 -44.95
N GLU A 478 14.04 8.82 -45.30
CA GLU A 478 14.07 7.48 -44.69
C GLU A 478 12.66 6.80 -44.62
N GLY A 479 11.75 7.16 -45.54
CA GLY A 479 10.38 6.67 -45.57
C GLY A 479 9.41 7.37 -44.60
N ILE A 480 9.83 8.44 -43.93
CA ILE A 480 8.99 9.24 -43.01
C ILE A 480 8.02 10.14 -43.79
N PHE A 481 8.47 10.72 -44.91
CA PHE A 481 7.68 11.65 -45.73
C PHE A 481 7.36 11.05 -47.09
N SER A 482 6.14 11.27 -47.60
CA SER A 482 5.84 10.94 -48.98
C SER A 482 6.45 11.97 -49.93
N PHE A 483 6.83 11.54 -51.14
CA PHE A 483 7.41 12.46 -52.11
C PHE A 483 6.41 13.55 -52.53
N GLU A 484 5.14 13.16 -52.70
CA GLU A 484 4.03 14.09 -53.01
C GLU A 484 3.92 15.24 -52.00
N GLN A 485 4.00 14.92 -50.71
CA GLN A 485 3.99 15.89 -49.61
C GLN A 485 5.15 16.90 -49.67
N ILE A 486 6.32 16.48 -50.14
CA ILE A 486 7.50 17.34 -50.26
C ILE A 486 7.39 18.25 -51.48
N VAL A 487 6.94 17.70 -52.61
CA VAL A 487 6.89 18.41 -53.88
C VAL A 487 5.80 19.48 -53.88
N ASP A 488 4.66 19.26 -53.20
CA ASP A 488 3.60 20.26 -53.03
C ASP A 488 4.07 21.55 -52.33
N ASN A 489 5.18 21.46 -51.56
CA ASN A 489 5.80 22.59 -50.88
C ASN A 489 6.88 23.30 -51.70
N VAL A 490 7.21 22.78 -52.89
CA VAL A 490 8.07 23.42 -53.88
C VAL A 490 7.20 24.40 -54.69
N GLY A 491 7.49 25.70 -54.59
CA GLY A 491 6.57 26.76 -55.03
C GLY A 491 6.32 26.91 -56.54
N ASN A 492 6.78 25.99 -57.40
CA ASN A 492 6.81 26.15 -58.85
C ASN A 492 6.20 24.93 -59.59
N GLU A 493 4.96 25.05 -60.06
CA GLU A 493 4.18 23.96 -60.68
C GLU A 493 4.86 23.30 -61.90
N HIS A 494 5.71 24.03 -62.63
CA HIS A 494 6.43 23.49 -63.79
C HIS A 494 7.67 22.63 -63.44
N GLU A 495 8.20 22.74 -62.21
CA GLU A 495 9.33 21.92 -61.73
C GLU A 495 8.84 20.57 -61.15
N VAL A 496 7.56 20.49 -60.79
CA VAL A 496 6.92 19.34 -60.14
C VAL A 496 6.94 18.09 -61.02
N ASP A 497 6.52 18.18 -62.29
CA ASP A 497 6.46 17.04 -63.22
C ASP A 497 7.85 16.43 -63.49
N ALA A 498 8.87 17.28 -63.55
CA ALA A 498 10.25 16.86 -63.78
C ALA A 498 10.83 16.16 -62.55
N LEU A 499 10.54 16.67 -61.35
CA LEU A 499 10.89 16.03 -60.08
C LEU A 499 10.22 14.65 -59.91
N TYR A 500 8.94 14.52 -60.29
CA TYR A 500 8.25 13.21 -60.29
C TYR A 500 8.90 12.22 -61.25
N SER A 501 9.23 12.66 -62.47
CA SER A 501 9.91 11.81 -63.46
C SER A 501 11.28 11.34 -62.97
N ALA A 502 12.05 12.23 -62.34
CA ALA A 502 13.35 11.89 -61.74
C ALA A 502 13.21 10.93 -60.54
N TYR A 503 12.17 11.10 -59.72
CA TYR A 503 11.85 10.22 -58.60
C TYR A 503 11.47 8.80 -59.07
N GLU A 504 10.56 8.68 -60.04
CA GLU A 504 10.19 7.37 -60.61
C GLU A 504 11.40 6.65 -61.22
N ALA A 505 12.29 7.39 -61.91
CA ALA A 505 13.52 6.84 -62.45
C ALA A 505 14.46 6.32 -61.33
N ALA A 506 14.61 7.05 -60.23
CA ALA A 506 15.45 6.66 -59.10
C ALA A 506 14.89 5.44 -58.32
N VAL A 507 13.56 5.39 -58.12
CA VAL A 507 12.88 4.26 -57.48
C VAL A 507 12.86 3.03 -58.38
N GLY A 508 12.67 3.20 -59.69
CA GLY A 508 12.75 2.11 -60.67
C GLY A 508 14.15 1.52 -60.79
N SER A 509 15.19 2.35 -60.66
CA SER A 509 16.60 1.92 -60.69
C SER A 509 17.02 1.11 -59.46
N THR A 510 16.43 1.42 -58.29
CA THR A 510 16.70 0.71 -57.03
C THR A 510 15.97 -0.63 -56.95
N ALA A 511 14.81 -0.79 -57.60
CA ALA A 511 14.10 -2.07 -57.71
C ALA A 511 14.78 -3.10 -58.63
N THR A 512 15.66 -2.67 -59.53
CA THR A 512 16.46 -3.57 -60.40
C THR A 512 17.79 -4.03 -59.78
N LEU A 513 18.11 -3.60 -58.56
CA LEU A 513 19.35 -3.92 -57.84
C LEU A 513 19.17 -4.76 -56.56
N THR A 514 17.94 -5.20 -56.27
CA THR A 514 17.66 -6.29 -55.30
C THR A 514 17.34 -7.57 -56.02
#